data_AF-A0A7K0KEV7-F1
#
_entry.id   AF-A0A7K0KEV7-F1
#
_cell.length_a   1.000
_cell.length_b   1.000
_cell.length_c   1.000
_cell.angle_alpha   90.00
_cell.angle_beta   90.00
_cell.angle_gamma   90.00
#
_symmetry.space_group_name_H-M   'P 1'
#
loop_
_entity.id
_entity.type
_entity.pdbx_description
1 polymer ?
#
loop_
_entity_poly.entity_id
_entity_poly.type
_entity_poly.pdbx_seq_one_letter_code
_entity_poly.pdbx_strand_id
1 'polypeptide(L)'
;MNNDDERARLIARQIRELVKKLQVMGRDDLLLQAITLPTLEQLRTEAARGTLRRLIVKRDGRFFLEGNKNIGNGSNNTVEVQLSPVHRAVYLLFLRHEEGIEFKRLSEYHDELLSLYDRICPEGDQDKKRETVERLTNPLDNAINEKCSRIKSVFTSLMDDYSASYYIISSQSKQFDPTSPRRWFRRLKVITLPRNLVVYEM
;
A
#
# COMPACT_ATOMS: atom_id res chain seq x y z
N MET A 1 -15.23 5.01 29.04
CA MET A 1 -15.34 4.26 27.75
C MET A 1 -16.37 4.98 26.90
N ASN A 2 -16.10 5.18 25.62
CA ASN A 2 -16.76 6.18 24.78
C ASN A 2 -18.15 5.69 24.32
N ASN A 3 -19.21 6.48 24.50
CA ASN A 3 -20.61 6.13 24.15
C ASN A 3 -20.74 5.74 22.66
N ASP A 4 -19.90 6.32 21.80
CA ASP A 4 -19.87 6.03 20.36
C ASP A 4 -19.36 4.62 20.05
N ASP A 5 -18.44 4.07 20.84
CA ASP A 5 -17.93 2.70 20.66
C ASP A 5 -19.00 1.66 21.02
N GLU A 6 -19.77 1.90 22.09
CA GLU A 6 -20.87 1.03 22.48
C GLU A 6 -22.00 1.05 21.44
N ARG A 7 -22.33 2.23 20.91
CA ARG A 7 -23.28 2.37 19.81
C ARG A 7 -22.82 1.63 18.56
N ALA A 8 -21.57 1.77 18.16
CA ALA A 8 -21.01 1.08 17.00
C ALA A 8 -21.07 -0.46 17.17
N ARG A 9 -20.75 -0.97 18.37
CA ARG A 9 -20.86 -2.40 18.69
C ARG A 9 -22.30 -2.91 18.63
N LEU A 10 -23.28 -2.11 19.09
CA LEU A 10 -24.69 -2.47 19.02
C LEU A 10 -25.16 -2.60 17.57
N ILE A 11 -24.80 -1.64 16.71
CA ILE A 11 -25.11 -1.67 15.27
C ILE A 11 -24.48 -2.91 14.63
N ALA A 12 -23.22 -3.22 14.93
CA ALA A 12 -22.55 -4.41 14.41
C ALA A 12 -23.26 -5.72 14.80
N ARG A 13 -23.79 -5.79 16.03
CA ARG A 13 -24.60 -6.94 16.49
C ARG A 13 -25.90 -7.05 15.69
N GLN A 14 -26.61 -5.94 15.49
CA GLN A 14 -27.86 -5.93 14.71
C GLN A 14 -27.62 -6.34 13.25
N ILE A 15 -26.56 -5.84 12.61
CA ILE A 15 -26.16 -6.24 11.26
C ILE A 15 -25.96 -7.76 11.21
N ARG A 16 -25.20 -8.33 12.16
CA ARG A 16 -24.96 -9.77 12.22
C ARG A 16 -26.25 -10.59 12.29
N GLU A 17 -27.20 -10.16 13.12
CA GLU A 17 -28.50 -10.85 13.25
C GLU A 17 -29.32 -10.78 11.96
N LEU A 18 -29.36 -9.62 11.31
CA LEU A 18 -30.07 -9.43 10.04
C LEU A 18 -29.45 -10.24 8.89
N VAL A 19 -28.11 -10.23 8.79
CA VAL A 19 -27.36 -11.06 7.83
C VAL A 19 -27.69 -12.53 8.03
N LYS A 20 -27.65 -13.02 9.27
CA LYS A 20 -27.98 -14.42 9.59
C LYS A 20 -29.41 -14.78 9.19
N LYS A 21 -30.38 -13.87 9.40
CA LYS A 21 -31.77 -14.09 8.97
C LYS A 21 -31.88 -14.24 7.44
N LEU A 22 -31.24 -13.35 6.68
CA LEU A 22 -31.23 -13.43 5.21
C LEU A 22 -30.56 -14.72 4.70
N GLN A 23 -29.45 -15.13 5.33
CA GLN A 23 -28.74 -16.37 4.97
C GLN A 23 -29.58 -17.62 5.27
N VAL A 24 -30.28 -17.66 6.42
CA VAL A 24 -31.22 -18.76 6.73
C VAL A 24 -32.37 -18.83 5.73
N MET A 25 -32.81 -17.68 5.21
CA MET A 25 -33.81 -17.60 4.14
C MET A 25 -33.23 -17.94 2.76
N GLY A 26 -31.92 -18.20 2.63
CA GLY A 26 -31.25 -18.48 1.36
C GLY A 26 -31.17 -17.26 0.42
N ARG A 27 -31.31 -16.04 0.94
CA ARG A 27 -31.40 -14.79 0.17
C ARG A 27 -30.09 -14.00 0.17
N ASP A 28 -29.01 -14.66 -0.28
CA ASP A 28 -27.70 -14.02 -0.42
C ASP A 28 -27.70 -12.92 -1.50
N ASP A 29 -28.63 -12.99 -2.46
CA ASP A 29 -28.89 -11.94 -3.45
C ASP A 29 -29.29 -10.62 -2.79
N LEU A 30 -30.20 -10.66 -1.81
CA LEU A 30 -30.64 -9.48 -1.06
C LEU A 30 -29.54 -8.95 -0.15
N LEU A 31 -28.71 -9.84 0.40
CA LEU A 31 -27.54 -9.45 1.18
C LEU A 31 -26.54 -8.67 0.31
N LEU A 32 -26.23 -9.20 -0.89
CA LEU A 32 -25.33 -8.54 -1.85
C LEU A 32 -25.88 -7.19 -2.32
N GLN A 33 -27.20 -7.11 -2.56
CA GLN A 33 -27.88 -5.86 -2.89
C GLN A 33 -27.78 -4.83 -1.76
N ALA A 34 -27.93 -5.27 -0.51
CA ALA A 34 -27.90 -4.38 0.67
C ALA A 34 -26.51 -3.80 0.95
N ILE A 35 -25.45 -4.62 0.85
CA ILE A 35 -24.08 -4.15 1.09
C ILE A 35 -23.50 -3.40 -0.12
N THR A 36 -24.03 -3.60 -1.33
CA THR A 36 -23.50 -3.08 -2.61
C THR A 36 -22.09 -3.58 -2.93
N LEU A 37 -21.73 -3.60 -4.22
CA LEU A 37 -20.41 -4.07 -4.67
C LEU A 37 -19.24 -3.22 -4.11
N PRO A 38 -19.29 -1.88 -4.08
CA PRO A 38 -18.19 -1.08 -3.54
C PRO A 38 -17.87 -1.37 -2.07
N THR A 39 -18.89 -1.52 -1.22
CA THR A 39 -18.67 -1.85 0.20
C THR A 39 -18.14 -3.26 0.36
N LEU A 40 -18.61 -4.23 -0.45
CA LEU A 40 -18.10 -5.59 -0.42
C LEU A 40 -16.60 -5.63 -0.73
N GLU A 41 -16.16 -4.90 -1.76
CA GLU A 41 -14.73 -4.80 -2.10
C GLU A 41 -13.92 -4.13 -0.99
N GLN A 42 -14.45 -3.06 -0.37
CA GLN A 42 -13.83 -2.42 0.79
C GLN A 42 -13.71 -3.38 1.98
N LEU A 43 -14.74 -4.18 2.25
CA LEU A 43 -14.73 -5.18 3.32
C LEU A 43 -13.74 -6.31 3.03
N ARG A 44 -13.59 -6.74 1.77
CA ARG A 44 -12.58 -7.73 1.36
C ARG A 44 -11.16 -7.18 1.57
N THR A 45 -10.91 -5.92 1.20
CA THR A 45 -9.65 -5.24 1.50
C THR A 45 -9.41 -5.16 3.01
N GLU A 46 -10.41 -4.78 3.81
CA GLU A 46 -10.23 -4.69 5.27
C GLU A 46 -10.02 -6.08 5.91
N ALA A 47 -10.69 -7.13 5.41
CA ALA A 47 -10.46 -8.50 5.85
C ALA A 47 -9.02 -8.96 5.59
N ALA A 48 -8.43 -8.57 4.45
CA ALA A 48 -7.04 -8.87 4.11
C ALA A 48 -6.02 -8.22 5.09
N ARG A 49 -6.41 -7.15 5.82
CA ARG A 49 -5.57 -6.53 6.85
C ARG A 49 -5.10 -7.54 7.90
N GLY A 50 -5.95 -8.50 8.26
CA GLY A 50 -5.66 -9.53 9.27
C GLY A 50 -4.65 -10.59 8.81
N THR A 51 -4.39 -10.69 7.51
CA THR A 51 -3.49 -11.70 6.90
C THR A 51 -2.24 -11.09 6.29
N LEU A 52 -1.99 -9.79 6.50
CA LEU A 52 -0.81 -9.11 5.99
C LEU A 52 0.47 -9.70 6.59
N ARG A 53 1.46 -9.90 5.71
CA ARG A 53 2.79 -10.41 6.02
C ARG A 53 3.73 -9.24 6.34
N ARG A 54 4.68 -9.43 7.26
CA ARG A 54 5.69 -8.39 7.51
C ARG A 54 6.56 -8.16 6.28
N LEU A 55 6.83 -6.90 5.96
CA LEU A 55 7.79 -6.47 4.97
C LEU A 55 9.13 -6.18 5.67
N ILE A 56 10.14 -6.96 5.35
CA ILE A 56 11.49 -6.84 5.89
C ILE A 56 12.33 -6.06 4.87
N VAL A 57 12.90 -4.94 5.30
CA VAL A 57 13.79 -4.08 4.52
C VAL A 57 15.22 -4.33 4.99
N LYS A 58 16.07 -4.89 4.13
CA LYS A 58 17.48 -5.14 4.44
C LYS A 58 18.33 -3.89 4.29
N ARG A 59 19.52 -3.88 4.91
CA ARG A 59 20.49 -2.77 4.83
C ARG A 59 20.84 -2.36 3.39
N ASP A 60 20.94 -3.35 2.50
CA ASP A 60 21.25 -3.21 1.07
C ASP A 60 20.05 -2.75 0.22
N GLY A 61 18.90 -2.49 0.85
CA GLY A 61 17.68 -2.01 0.23
C GLY A 61 16.83 -3.09 -0.43
N ARG A 62 17.18 -4.38 -0.29
CA ARG A 62 16.29 -5.48 -0.71
C ARG A 62 15.09 -5.62 0.22
N PHE A 63 13.98 -6.07 -0.35
CA PHE A 63 12.74 -6.31 0.38
C PHE A 63 12.39 -7.78 0.41
N PHE A 64 11.88 -8.23 1.55
CA PHE A 64 11.47 -9.60 1.77
C PHE A 64 10.11 -9.61 2.48
N LEU A 65 9.27 -10.59 2.15
CA LEU A 65 8.01 -10.84 2.85
C LEU A 65 8.19 -12.04 3.79
N GLU A 66 7.88 -11.85 5.08
CA GLU A 66 7.85 -12.93 6.08
C GLU A 66 6.99 -14.10 5.60
N GLY A 67 7.41 -15.35 5.79
CA GLY A 67 6.71 -16.55 5.26
C GLY A 67 5.24 -16.67 5.62
N ASN A 68 4.49 -17.41 4.81
CA ASN A 68 3.10 -17.70 5.12
C ASN A 68 3.03 -18.67 6.32
N LYS A 69 2.42 -18.24 7.42
CA LYS A 69 2.24 -19.03 8.65
C LYS A 69 1.51 -20.35 8.44
N ASN A 70 0.76 -20.48 7.33
CA ASN A 70 -0.03 -21.68 7.00
C ASN A 70 0.76 -22.76 6.24
N ILE A 71 1.99 -22.49 5.81
CA ILE A 71 2.85 -23.50 5.17
C ILE A 71 3.71 -24.09 6.28
N GLY A 72 3.21 -25.16 6.89
CA GLY A 72 3.85 -25.87 7.99
C GLY A 72 5.19 -26.47 7.59
N ASN A 73 6.26 -25.69 7.70
CA ASN A 73 7.63 -26.15 7.87
C ASN A 73 8.40 -25.04 8.60
N GLY A 74 8.80 -25.31 9.84
CA GLY A 74 9.36 -24.37 10.81
C GLY A 74 10.75 -23.84 10.47
N SER A 75 10.88 -23.02 9.44
CA SER A 75 12.07 -22.21 9.19
C SER A 75 11.68 -20.86 8.62
N ASN A 76 12.55 -19.87 8.82
CA ASN A 76 12.45 -18.47 8.41
C ASN A 76 12.27 -18.31 6.89
N ASN A 77 11.12 -18.69 6.33
CA ASN A 77 10.89 -18.68 4.90
C ASN A 77 10.50 -17.27 4.45
N THR A 78 11.47 -16.39 4.25
CA THR A 78 11.21 -15.09 3.64
C THR A 78 11.17 -15.21 2.12
N VAL A 79 10.24 -14.52 1.47
CA VAL A 79 10.16 -14.44 -0.01
C VAL A 79 10.71 -13.09 -0.45
N GLU A 80 11.73 -13.07 -1.29
CA GLU A 80 12.28 -11.82 -1.83
C GLU A 80 11.31 -11.16 -2.81
N VAL A 81 11.10 -9.84 -2.66
CA VAL A 81 10.34 -9.03 -3.61
C VAL A 81 11.32 -8.55 -4.69
N GLN A 82 11.29 -9.22 -5.84
CA GLN A 82 12.23 -9.02 -6.95
C GLN A 82 12.02 -7.67 -7.66
N LEU A 83 12.67 -6.62 -7.15
CA LEU A 83 12.65 -5.27 -7.69
C LEU A 83 14.05 -4.86 -8.13
N SER A 84 14.17 -4.24 -9.31
CA SER A 84 15.45 -3.66 -9.72
C SER A 84 15.82 -2.45 -8.85
N PRO A 85 17.11 -2.07 -8.77
CA PRO A 85 17.58 -1.02 -7.86
C PRO A 85 16.78 0.28 -7.88
N VAL A 86 16.42 0.79 -9.06
CA VAL A 86 15.60 2.01 -9.20
C VAL A 86 14.19 1.84 -8.62
N HIS A 87 13.55 0.67 -8.83
CA HIS A 87 12.25 0.40 -8.24
C HIS A 87 12.36 0.32 -6.71
N ARG A 88 13.47 -0.20 -6.19
CA ARG A 88 13.70 -0.25 -4.75
C ARG A 88 13.87 1.14 -4.13
N ALA A 89 14.59 2.02 -4.81
CA ALA A 89 14.76 3.42 -4.39
C ALA A 89 13.41 4.15 -4.35
N VAL A 90 12.62 4.05 -5.42
CA VAL A 90 11.26 4.62 -5.49
C VAL A 90 10.39 4.05 -4.36
N TYR A 91 10.38 2.74 -4.18
CA TYR A 91 9.56 2.11 -3.15
C TYR A 91 9.95 2.56 -1.74
N LEU A 92 11.27 2.64 -1.46
CA LEU A 92 11.79 3.08 -0.17
C LEU A 92 11.47 4.55 0.13
N LEU A 93 11.47 5.43 -0.89
CA LEU A 93 11.00 6.80 -0.75
C LEU A 93 9.54 6.81 -0.25
N PHE A 94 8.62 6.11 -0.93
CA PHE A 94 7.22 6.04 -0.50
C PHE A 94 7.00 5.31 0.83
N LEU A 95 7.93 4.43 1.24
CA LEU A 95 7.89 3.85 2.58
C LEU A 95 8.26 4.88 3.66
N ARG A 96 9.18 5.82 3.38
CA ARG A 96 9.57 6.89 4.34
C ARG A 96 8.54 8.00 4.47
N HIS A 97 7.75 8.24 3.41
CA HIS A 97 6.72 9.28 3.38
C HIS A 97 5.32 8.70 3.60
N GLU A 98 5.01 8.37 4.85
CA GLU A 98 3.70 7.82 5.25
C GLU A 98 2.54 8.80 5.00
N GLU A 99 2.85 10.11 5.04
CA GLU A 99 1.94 11.19 4.71
C GLU A 99 1.47 11.15 3.25
N GLY A 100 2.31 10.59 2.38
CA GLY A 100 2.14 10.50 0.94
C GLY A 100 2.71 11.66 0.16
N ILE A 101 3.06 11.38 -1.10
CA ILE A 101 3.64 12.37 -2.00
C ILE A 101 2.66 12.63 -3.15
N GLU A 102 2.42 13.91 -3.48
CA GLU A 102 1.78 14.26 -4.75
C GLU A 102 2.84 14.16 -5.85
N PHE A 103 2.59 13.41 -6.93
CA PHE A 103 3.58 13.27 -8.01
C PHE A 103 4.04 14.60 -8.61
N LYS A 104 3.16 15.62 -8.65
CA LYS A 104 3.54 16.97 -9.11
C LYS A 104 4.57 17.67 -8.20
N ARG A 105 4.76 17.19 -6.98
CA ARG A 105 5.72 17.68 -5.98
C ARG A 105 6.94 16.75 -5.85
N LEU A 106 7.05 15.73 -6.71
CA LEU A 106 8.12 14.74 -6.59
C LEU A 106 9.52 15.33 -6.85
N SER A 107 9.60 16.46 -7.57
CA SER A 107 10.82 17.26 -7.73
C SER A 107 11.42 17.72 -6.39
N GLU A 108 10.60 17.94 -5.36
CA GLU A 108 11.06 18.31 -4.02
C GLU A 108 11.82 17.16 -3.33
N TYR A 109 11.65 15.92 -3.80
CA TYR A 109 12.28 14.71 -3.27
C TYR A 109 13.40 14.19 -4.18
N HIS A 110 13.84 14.98 -5.17
CA HIS A 110 14.87 14.59 -6.13
C HIS A 110 16.15 14.10 -5.43
N ASP A 111 16.72 14.92 -4.55
CA ASP A 111 18.00 14.62 -3.91
C ASP A 111 17.91 13.43 -2.95
N GLU A 112 16.77 13.27 -2.26
CA GLU A 112 16.51 12.10 -1.43
C GLU A 112 16.43 10.83 -2.30
N LEU A 113 15.68 10.87 -3.40
CA LEU A 113 15.54 9.73 -4.29
C LEU A 113 16.89 9.33 -4.92
N LEU A 114 17.71 10.31 -5.30
CA LEU A 114 19.06 10.07 -5.81
C LEU A 114 19.95 9.42 -4.73
N SER A 115 19.96 9.98 -3.51
CA SER A 115 20.71 9.42 -2.38
C SER A 115 20.29 7.98 -2.06
N LEU A 116 18.99 7.69 -2.07
CA LEU A 116 18.46 6.34 -1.92
C LEU A 116 18.95 5.41 -3.03
N TYR A 117 18.88 5.87 -4.28
CA TYR A 117 19.31 5.07 -5.43
C TYR A 117 20.81 4.77 -5.38
N ASP A 118 21.63 5.75 -5.03
CA ASP A 118 23.07 5.58 -4.85
C ASP A 118 23.42 4.57 -3.77
N ARG A 119 22.76 4.66 -2.61
CA ARG A 119 22.96 3.70 -1.52
C ARG A 119 22.61 2.27 -1.94
N ILE A 120 21.56 2.09 -2.75
CA ILE A 120 21.08 0.77 -3.19
C ILE A 120 21.95 0.18 -4.31
N CYS A 121 22.61 1.03 -5.10
CA CYS A 121 23.43 0.61 -6.24
C CYS A 121 24.69 1.48 -6.33
N PRO A 122 25.67 1.31 -5.42
CA PRO A 122 26.84 2.19 -5.36
C PRO A 122 27.71 2.12 -6.62
N GLU A 123 27.81 0.96 -7.25
CA GLU A 123 28.66 0.70 -8.42
C GLU A 123 28.10 1.24 -9.76
N GLY A 124 26.89 1.80 -9.76
CA GLY A 124 26.26 2.29 -10.98
C GLY A 124 26.80 3.65 -11.47
N ASP A 125 26.74 3.85 -12.79
CA ASP A 125 27.05 5.10 -13.49
C ASP A 125 26.23 6.28 -12.93
N GLN A 126 26.95 7.26 -12.37
CA GLN A 126 26.36 8.37 -11.64
C GLN A 126 25.54 9.32 -12.52
N ASP A 127 25.99 9.57 -13.75
CA ASP A 127 25.28 10.44 -14.67
C ASP A 127 23.96 9.79 -15.12
N LYS A 128 23.99 8.47 -15.39
CA LYS A 128 22.76 7.72 -15.72
C LYS A 128 21.77 7.66 -14.57
N LYS A 129 22.25 7.56 -13.33
CA LYS A 129 21.37 7.61 -12.15
C LYS A 129 20.70 8.97 -12.02
N ARG A 130 21.47 10.05 -12.18
CA ARG A 130 20.96 11.42 -12.15
C ARG A 130 19.89 11.62 -13.23
N GLU A 131 20.18 11.27 -14.48
CA GLU A 131 19.20 11.33 -15.57
C GLU A 131 17.94 10.52 -15.26
N THR A 132 18.11 9.31 -14.70
CA THR A 132 16.98 8.47 -14.29
C THR A 132 16.12 9.16 -13.23
N VAL A 133 16.72 9.78 -12.22
CA VAL A 133 16.01 10.46 -11.12
C VAL A 133 15.37 11.77 -11.60
N GLU A 134 16.02 12.52 -12.47
CA GLU A 134 15.46 13.69 -13.14
C GLU A 134 14.17 13.32 -13.88
N ARG A 135 14.20 12.23 -14.67
CA ARG A 135 12.99 11.72 -15.35
C ARG A 135 11.92 11.24 -14.39
N LEU A 136 12.28 10.57 -13.29
CA LEU A 136 11.31 10.10 -12.30
C LEU A 136 10.61 11.25 -11.58
N THR A 137 11.31 12.34 -11.33
CA THR A 137 10.80 13.49 -10.57
C THR A 137 10.20 14.59 -11.45
N ASN A 138 10.34 14.48 -12.78
CA ASN A 138 9.71 15.36 -13.75
C ASN A 138 8.19 15.11 -13.81
N PRO A 139 7.34 16.09 -13.45
CA PRO A 139 5.88 15.92 -13.46
C PRO A 139 5.27 15.73 -14.86
N LEU A 140 6.04 16.00 -15.92
CA LEU A 140 5.63 15.81 -17.31
C LEU A 140 6.07 14.46 -17.91
N ASP A 141 6.93 13.70 -17.21
CA ASP A 141 7.39 12.38 -17.66
C ASP A 141 6.53 11.26 -17.00
N ASN A 142 6.31 10.17 -17.74
CA ASN A 142 5.54 9.03 -17.26
C ASN A 142 6.39 8.00 -16.47
N ALA A 143 7.71 8.21 -16.38
CA ALA A 143 8.66 7.28 -15.77
C ALA A 143 8.23 6.80 -14.37
N ILE A 144 7.73 7.69 -13.51
CA ILE A 144 7.28 7.31 -12.17
C ILE A 144 6.07 6.38 -12.19
N ASN A 145 5.11 6.59 -13.10
CA ASN A 145 3.94 5.72 -13.24
C ASN A 145 4.35 4.33 -13.72
N GLU A 146 5.34 4.25 -14.63
CA GLU A 146 5.90 2.97 -15.08
C GLU A 146 6.53 2.20 -13.91
N LYS A 147 7.33 2.87 -13.06
CA LYS A 147 7.93 2.21 -11.89
C LYS A 147 6.88 1.76 -10.90
N CYS A 148 5.86 2.58 -10.64
CA CYS A 148 4.73 2.20 -9.79
C CYS A 148 3.98 0.99 -10.36
N SER A 149 3.77 0.93 -11.69
CA SER A 149 3.09 -0.18 -12.36
C SER A 149 3.89 -1.47 -12.27
N ARG A 150 5.22 -1.39 -12.44
CA ARG A 150 6.11 -2.54 -12.28
C ARG A 150 6.16 -3.03 -10.84
N ILE A 151 6.25 -2.12 -9.87
CA ILE A 151 6.17 -2.45 -8.44
C ILE A 151 4.85 -3.16 -8.13
N LYS A 152 3.72 -2.62 -8.63
CA LYS A 152 2.41 -3.23 -8.48
C LYS A 152 2.40 -4.67 -9.01
N SER A 153 2.87 -4.87 -10.24
CA SER A 153 2.93 -6.19 -10.88
C SER A 153 3.73 -7.21 -10.05
N VAL A 154 4.85 -6.80 -9.44
CA VAL A 154 5.65 -7.69 -8.59
C VAL A 154 4.87 -8.08 -7.33
N PHE A 155 4.26 -7.15 -6.61
CA PHE A 155 3.48 -7.49 -5.42
C PHE A 155 2.25 -8.35 -5.74
N THR A 156 1.50 -8.05 -6.81
CA THR A 156 0.33 -8.85 -7.22
C THR A 156 0.71 -10.25 -7.72
N SER A 157 1.98 -10.50 -8.06
CA SER A 157 2.46 -11.86 -8.38
C SER A 157 2.75 -12.71 -7.14
N LEU A 158 2.89 -12.08 -5.97
CA LEU A 158 3.28 -12.72 -4.71
C LEU A 158 2.11 -12.92 -3.74
N MET A 159 0.97 -12.26 -3.98
CA MET A 159 -0.22 -12.29 -3.12
C MET A 159 -1.47 -11.89 -3.91
N ASP A 160 -2.64 -12.09 -3.32
CA ASP A 160 -3.92 -11.67 -3.89
C ASP A 160 -4.05 -10.13 -3.97
N ASP A 161 -4.95 -9.65 -4.83
CA ASP A 161 -5.13 -8.21 -5.08
C ASP A 161 -5.53 -7.41 -3.83
N TYR A 162 -6.30 -8.00 -2.91
CA TYR A 162 -6.73 -7.32 -1.68
C TYR A 162 -5.55 -7.11 -0.74
N SER A 163 -4.73 -8.15 -0.53
CA SER A 163 -3.48 -8.03 0.22
C SER A 163 -2.51 -7.06 -0.47
N ALA A 164 -2.32 -7.19 -1.80
CA ALA A 164 -1.40 -6.36 -2.57
C ALA A 164 -1.75 -4.87 -2.47
N SER A 165 -3.03 -4.51 -2.34
CA SER A 165 -3.47 -3.12 -2.20
C SER A 165 -2.80 -2.36 -1.04
N TYR A 166 -2.34 -3.07 0.00
CA TYR A 166 -1.59 -2.48 1.12
C TYR A 166 -0.12 -2.22 0.80
N TYR A 167 0.49 -3.05 -0.04
CA TYR A 167 1.92 -2.97 -0.33
C TYR A 167 2.24 -2.05 -1.51
N ILE A 168 1.29 -1.78 -2.41
CA ILE A 168 1.54 -0.98 -3.62
C ILE A 168 1.43 0.52 -3.35
N ILE A 169 2.07 1.32 -4.22
CA ILE A 169 1.92 2.78 -4.23
C ILE A 169 0.56 3.11 -4.86
N SER A 170 -0.45 3.28 -4.00
CA SER A 170 -1.83 3.54 -4.39
C SER A 170 -2.17 5.02 -4.28
N SER A 171 -3.27 5.43 -4.91
CA SER A 171 -3.74 6.80 -4.88
C SER A 171 -4.75 6.99 -3.77
N GLN A 172 -4.55 7.99 -2.91
CA GLN A 172 -5.53 8.44 -1.92
C GLN A 172 -5.92 9.88 -2.17
N SER A 173 -7.23 10.14 -2.16
CA SER A 173 -7.77 11.49 -2.22
C SER A 173 -7.98 11.99 -0.79
N LYS A 174 -7.20 12.98 -0.36
CA LYS A 174 -7.43 13.68 0.92
C LYS A 174 -8.06 15.04 0.64
N GLN A 175 -9.11 15.38 1.40
CA GLN A 175 -9.72 16.70 1.32
C GLN A 175 -8.78 17.74 1.94
N PHE A 176 -8.60 18.86 1.23
CA PHE A 176 -7.65 19.92 1.53
C PHE A 176 -8.01 20.69 2.80
N ASP A 177 -9.31 20.93 3.01
CA ASP A 177 -9.85 21.68 4.13
C ASP A 177 -11.35 21.34 4.28
N PRO A 178 -11.80 20.80 5.42
CA PRO A 178 -13.21 20.55 5.67
C PRO A 178 -14.04 21.82 5.89
N THR A 179 -13.41 22.99 6.10
CA THR A 179 -14.09 24.27 6.37
C THR A 179 -14.24 25.18 5.15
N SER A 180 -13.54 24.89 4.05
CA SER A 180 -13.67 25.66 2.81
C SER A 180 -14.94 25.28 2.03
N PRO A 181 -15.73 26.24 1.52
CA PRO A 181 -16.87 25.95 0.66
C PRO A 181 -16.48 25.32 -0.69
N ARG A 182 -15.19 25.38 -1.06
CA ARG A 182 -14.64 24.71 -2.24
C ARG A 182 -13.98 23.40 -1.82
N ARG A 183 -14.50 22.27 -2.30
CA ARG A 183 -13.92 20.93 -2.08
C ARG A 183 -12.67 20.74 -2.93
N TRP A 184 -11.52 21.12 -2.40
CA TRP A 184 -10.24 20.80 -3.00
C TRP A 184 -9.78 19.42 -2.52
N PHE A 185 -9.28 18.59 -3.45
CA PHE A 185 -8.71 17.28 -3.13
C PHE A 185 -7.25 17.26 -3.53
N ARG A 186 -6.41 16.69 -2.66
CA ARG A 186 -5.03 16.31 -3.00
C ARG A 186 -5.01 14.84 -3.35
N ARG A 187 -4.34 14.52 -4.46
CA ARG A 187 -4.14 13.14 -4.91
C ARG A 187 -2.76 12.68 -4.46
N LEU A 188 -2.73 12.09 -3.28
CA LEU A 188 -1.51 11.57 -2.66
C LEU A 188 -1.23 10.15 -3.14
N LYS A 189 0.04 9.82 -3.22
CA LYS A 189 0.55 8.50 -3.55
C LYS A 189 1.19 7.93 -2.30
N VAL A 190 0.68 6.80 -1.84
CA VAL A 190 0.99 6.23 -0.53
C VAL A 190 1.07 4.72 -0.58
N ILE A 191 1.87 4.16 0.33
CA ILE A 191 1.81 2.75 0.71
C ILE A 191 1.02 2.70 2.02
N THR A 192 -0.06 1.92 2.04
CA THR A 192 -1.00 1.84 3.18
C THR A 192 -0.70 0.69 4.13
N LEU A 193 0.38 -0.08 3.87
CA LEU A 193 0.90 -1.10 4.75
C LEU A 193 1.11 -0.52 6.17
N PRO A 194 0.48 -1.10 7.19
CA PRO A 194 0.72 -0.71 8.58
C PRO A 194 2.20 -0.76 8.94
N ARG A 195 2.70 0.29 9.58
CA ARG A 195 4.14 0.52 9.75
C ARG A 195 4.77 -0.38 10.80
N ASN A 196 3.95 -0.88 11.73
CA ASN A 196 4.30 -1.99 12.60
C ASN A 196 4.56 -3.32 11.87
N LEU A 197 4.19 -3.43 10.59
CA LEU A 197 4.52 -4.56 9.72
C LEU A 197 5.75 -4.31 8.83
N VAL A 198 6.35 -3.12 8.88
CA VAL A 198 7.60 -2.80 8.19
C VAL A 198 8.75 -2.96 9.18
N VAL A 199 9.66 -3.89 8.91
CA VAL A 199 10.81 -4.19 9.78
C VAL A 199 12.08 -3.83 9.03
N TYR A 200 12.85 -2.89 9.57
CA TYR A 200 14.16 -2.55 9.05
C TYR A 200 15.22 -3.42 9.74
N GLU A 201 15.88 -4.29 8.98
CA GLU A 201 17.07 -4.98 9.46
C GLU A 201 18.22 -3.98 9.47
N MET A 202 18.55 -3.52 10.68
CA MET A 202 19.67 -2.61 10.93
C MET A 202 20.97 -3.21 10.53
#